data_AF-A0A6A2ZV44-F1
#
_entry.id   AF-A0A6A2ZV44-F1
#
_cell.length_a   1.000
_cell.length_b   1.000
_cell.length_c   1.000
_cell.angle_alpha   90.00
_cell.angle_beta   90.00
_cell.angle_gamma   90.00
#
_symmetry.space_group_name_H-M   'P 1'
#
loop_
_entity.id
_entity.type
_entity.pdbx_description
1 polymer ?
#
loop_
_entity_poly.entity_id
_entity_poly.type
_entity_poly.pdbx_seq_one_letter_code
_entity_poly.pdbx_strand_id
1 'polypeptide(L)'
;MLSVGLAAGGSLPSKLPGTYPGSIGFNSNGSVYLDGMKLVFGSEKEERGKTENVIGCGFDSWRKEVFFTLDSNLVHVINCKSEEFGTPLYPTLAANDDVLVLVNFG
;
A
#
# COMPACT_ATOMS: atom_id res chain seq x y z
N MET A 1 -4.52 -12.16 5.40
CA MET A 1 -4.38 -10.68 5.36
C MET A 1 -3.80 -10.27 4.02
N LEU A 2 -4.35 -9.21 3.42
CA LEU A 2 -3.93 -8.63 2.15
C LEU A 2 -3.20 -7.30 2.38
N SER A 3 -2.24 -6.97 1.52
CA SER A 3 -1.52 -5.69 1.52
C SER A 3 -1.25 -5.22 0.08
N VAL A 4 -1.54 -3.94 -0.19
CA VAL A 4 -1.31 -3.28 -1.47
C VAL A 4 -0.43 -2.04 -1.30
N GLY A 5 0.37 -1.71 -2.30
CA GLY A 5 1.09 -0.44 -2.30
C GLY A 5 2.17 -0.36 -3.37
N LEU A 6 3.25 0.35 -3.05
CA LEU A 6 4.35 0.64 -3.97
C LEU A 6 5.68 0.25 -3.33
N ALA A 7 6.61 -0.21 -4.16
CA ALA A 7 7.99 -0.47 -3.77
C ALA A 7 8.97 0.01 -4.86
N ALA A 8 10.18 0.37 -4.46
CA ALA A 8 11.31 0.49 -5.36
C ALA A 8 11.60 -0.86 -6.05
N GLY A 9 12.09 -0.81 -7.28
CA GLY A 9 12.42 -2.02 -8.05
C GLY A 9 13.60 -2.81 -7.50
N GLY A 10 13.64 -4.11 -7.79
CA GLY A 10 14.71 -5.01 -7.38
C GLY A 10 14.21 -6.34 -6.84
N SER A 11 15.00 -6.99 -6.00
CA SER A 11 14.61 -8.22 -5.30
C SER A 11 13.64 -7.89 -4.15
N LEU A 12 12.35 -8.09 -4.38
CA LEU A 12 11.34 -7.93 -3.33
C LEU A 12 11.51 -9.01 -2.25
N PRO A 13 11.56 -8.65 -0.95
CA PRO A 13 11.58 -9.63 0.13
C PRO A 13 10.21 -10.31 0.27
N SER A 14 10.17 -11.51 0.87
CA SER A 14 8.93 -12.20 1.28
C SER A 14 8.28 -11.53 2.49
N LYS A 15 7.89 -10.26 2.33
CA LYS A 15 7.33 -9.36 3.34
C LYS A 15 6.24 -8.50 2.71
N LEU A 16 5.36 -7.95 3.55
CA LEU A 16 4.32 -7.02 3.08
C LEU A 16 4.96 -5.68 2.67
N PRO A 17 4.45 -5.00 1.61
CA PRO A 17 4.90 -3.66 1.27
C PRO A 17 4.75 -2.72 2.48
N GLY A 18 5.63 -1.72 2.58
CA GLY A 18 5.74 -0.85 3.75
C GLY A 18 6.59 -1.40 4.89
N THR A 19 6.81 -2.73 4.98
CA THR A 19 7.56 -3.35 6.09
C THR A 19 9.06 -3.55 5.82
N TYR A 20 9.56 -2.93 4.75
CA TYR A 20 10.97 -2.91 4.34
C TYR A 20 11.32 -1.58 3.64
N PRO A 21 12.61 -1.22 3.55
CA PRO A 21 13.03 0.05 2.98
C PRO A 21 12.55 0.27 1.54
N GLY A 22 12.30 1.53 1.17
CA GLY A 22 11.84 1.91 -0.18
C GLY A 22 10.46 1.37 -0.55
N SER A 23 9.60 1.04 0.44
CA SER A 23 8.25 0.55 0.19
C SER A 23 7.19 1.16 1.11
N ILE A 24 5.94 1.19 0.63
CA ILE A 24 4.75 1.64 1.35
C ILE A 24 3.63 0.65 1.10
N GLY A 25 2.88 0.28 2.15
CA GLY A 25 1.79 -0.67 2.04
C GLY A 25 0.61 -0.31 2.93
N PHE A 26 -0.58 -0.54 2.40
CA PHE A 26 -1.86 -0.45 3.09
C PHE A 26 -2.44 -1.86 3.24
N ASN A 27 -2.63 -2.27 4.49
CA ASN A 27 -3.09 -3.61 4.86
C ASN A 27 -4.63 -3.64 4.99
N SER A 28 -5.24 -4.80 4.77
CA SER A 28 -6.69 -5.00 4.90
C SER A 28 -7.25 -4.72 6.30
N ASN A 29 -6.41 -4.66 7.34
CA ASN A 29 -6.80 -4.22 8.68
C ASN A 29 -6.74 -2.68 8.88
N GLY A 30 -6.62 -1.90 7.81
CA GLY A 30 -6.53 -0.44 7.85
C GLY A 30 -5.18 0.12 8.32
N SER A 31 -4.16 -0.71 8.58
CA SER A 31 -2.83 -0.20 8.93
C SER A 31 -2.00 0.18 7.70
N VAL A 32 -1.25 1.28 7.82
CA VAL A 32 -0.31 1.76 6.80
C VAL A 32 1.11 1.66 7.35
N TYR A 33 2.00 1.12 6.54
CA TYR A 33 3.44 1.06 6.80
C TYR A 33 4.20 1.77 5.68
N LEU A 34 5.29 2.45 6.04
CA LEU A 34 6.22 3.13 5.15
C LEU A 34 7.64 2.85 5.66
N ASP A 35 8.53 2.37 4.79
CA ASP A 35 9.96 2.30 5.08
C ASP A 35 10.33 1.47 6.34
N GLY A 36 9.55 0.41 6.61
CA GLY A 36 9.64 -0.40 7.83
C GLY A 36 8.88 0.16 9.04
N MET A 37 8.46 1.42 9.02
CA MET A 37 7.74 2.08 10.10
C MET A 37 6.22 1.98 9.94
N LYS A 38 5.51 1.71 11.04
CA LYS A 38 4.04 1.75 11.07
C LYS A 38 3.58 3.20 11.27
N LEU A 39 2.86 3.75 10.29
CA LEU A 39 2.34 5.12 10.35
C LEU A 39 0.91 5.17 10.87
N VAL A 40 0.07 4.22 10.44
CA VAL A 40 -1.33 4.13 10.87
C VAL A 40 -1.55 2.83 11.63
N PHE A 41 -2.05 2.95 12.85
CA PHE A 41 -2.51 1.83 13.66
C PHE A 41 -3.94 1.51 13.22
N GLY A 42 -4.12 0.34 12.60
CA GLY A 42 -5.39 -0.10 12.04
C GLY A 42 -6.50 -0.18 13.09
N SER A 43 -7.73 0.04 12.64
CA SER A 43 -8.98 0.02 13.39
C SER A 43 -9.80 -1.23 13.04
N GLU A 44 -10.42 -1.86 14.03
CA GLU A 44 -11.12 -3.15 13.85
C GLU A 44 -12.50 -3.07 13.13
N LYS A 45 -12.87 -1.99 12.41
CA LYS A 45 -14.23 -1.44 12.58
C LYS A 45 -15.24 -1.28 11.43
N GLU A 46 -14.99 -1.04 10.15
CA GLU A 46 -13.76 -0.96 9.33
C GLU A 46 -13.14 -2.29 8.88
N GLU A 47 -14.01 -3.26 8.56
CA GLU A 47 -13.72 -4.41 7.70
C GLU A 47 -13.35 -3.96 6.26
N ARG A 48 -12.08 -3.66 6.01
CA ARG A 48 -11.57 -3.31 4.66
C ARG A 48 -11.09 -4.56 3.94
N GLY A 49 -11.33 -4.64 2.62
CA GLY A 49 -10.92 -5.80 1.82
C GLY A 49 -11.81 -7.03 2.00
N LYS A 50 -13.13 -6.84 2.19
CA LYS A 50 -14.11 -7.88 1.85
C LYS A 50 -14.15 -8.07 0.33
N THR A 51 -14.84 -9.13 -0.10
CA THR A 51 -14.88 -9.68 -1.47
C THR A 51 -15.35 -8.72 -2.58
N GLU A 52 -15.69 -7.48 -2.25
CA GLU A 52 -16.24 -6.47 -3.18
C GLU A 52 -15.56 -5.10 -3.06
N ASN A 53 -14.68 -4.87 -2.07
CA ASN A 53 -14.04 -3.57 -1.88
C ASN A 53 -12.97 -3.30 -2.93
N VAL A 54 -13.01 -2.12 -3.54
CA VAL A 54 -11.97 -1.62 -4.46
C VAL A 54 -10.98 -0.77 -3.67
N ILE A 55 -9.74 -1.23 -3.55
CA ILE A 55 -8.64 -0.45 -2.98
C ILE A 55 -7.86 0.22 -4.11
N GLY A 56 -7.88 1.56 -4.15
CA GLY A 56 -7.01 2.33 -5.04
C GLY A 56 -5.68 2.66 -4.38
N CYS A 57 -4.60 2.64 -5.16
CA CYS A 57 -3.29 3.13 -4.77
C CYS A 57 -2.77 4.05 -5.89
N GLY A 58 -2.49 5.31 -5.57
CA GLY A 58 -2.00 6.29 -6.53
C GLY A 58 -0.81 7.07 -5.99
N PHE A 59 -0.05 7.69 -6.90
CA PHE A 59 1.17 8.43 -6.59
C PHE A 59 1.19 9.78 -7.30
N ASP A 60 1.24 10.85 -6.51
CA ASP A 60 1.58 12.19 -6.99
C ASP A 60 3.10 12.37 -6.92
N SER A 61 3.75 12.29 -8.09
CA SER A 61 5.20 12.42 -8.22
C SER A 61 5.72 13.83 -7.97
N TRP A 62 4.88 14.87 -8.10
CA TRP A 62 5.25 16.25 -7.84
C TRP A 62 5.30 16.53 -6.33
N ARG A 63 4.32 16.01 -5.59
CA ARG A 63 4.22 16.18 -4.12
C ARG A 63 4.95 15.07 -3.34
N LYS A 64 5.41 14.02 -4.04
CA LYS A 64 5.89 12.74 -3.48
C LYS A 64 4.88 12.13 -2.51
N GLU A 65 3.59 12.15 -2.89
CA GLU A 65 2.50 11.66 -2.04
C GLU A 65 1.90 10.39 -2.60
N VAL A 66 1.87 9.33 -1.79
CA VAL A 66 1.10 8.13 -2.08
C VAL A 66 -0.24 8.25 -1.38
N PHE A 67 -1.31 8.03 -2.13
CA PHE A 67 -2.68 8.07 -1.61
C PHE A 67 -3.36 6.73 -1.79
N PHE A 68 -4.14 6.36 -0.77
CA PHE A 68 -4.97 5.16 -0.78
C PHE A 68 -6.44 5.54 -0.76
N THR A 69 -7.23 4.86 -1.59
CA THR A 69 -8.69 4.99 -1.59
C THR A 69 -9.35 3.65 -1.26
N LEU A 70 -10.56 3.72 -0.72
CA LEU A 70 -11.44 2.58 -0.53
C LEU A 70 -12.81 2.93 -1.12
N ASP A 71 -13.24 2.18 -2.14
CA ASP A 71 -14.51 2.38 -2.82
C ASP A 71 -14.68 3.83 -3.31
N SER A 72 -13.61 4.35 -3.95
CA SER A 72 -13.41 5.75 -4.40
C SER A 72 -13.25 6.82 -3.30
N ASN A 73 -13.40 6.48 -2.02
CA ASN A 73 -13.20 7.43 -0.91
C ASN A 73 -11.72 7.51 -0.52
N LEU A 74 -11.16 8.71 -0.43
CA LEU A 74 -9.79 8.93 0.02
C LEU A 74 -9.65 8.60 1.52
N VAL A 75 -8.83 7.59 1.86
CA VAL A 75 -8.62 7.16 3.25
C VAL A 75 -7.28 7.63 3.82
N HIS A 76 -6.22 7.66 3.01
CA HIS A 76 -4.88 8.07 3.45
C HIS A 76 -4.14 8.87 2.37
N VAL A 77 -3.35 9.85 2.81
CA VAL A 77 -2.35 10.56 2.00
C VAL A 77 -1.03 10.55 2.80
N ILE A 78 0.01 9.98 2.23
CA ILE A 78 1.29 9.75 2.89
C ILE A 78 2.40 10.40 2.08
N ASN A 79 3.08 11.39 2.68
CA ASN A 79 4.18 12.09 2.04
C ASN A 79 5.48 11.28 2.20
N CYS A 80 5.96 10.72 1.09
CA CYS A 80 7.09 9.79 1.01
C CYS A 80 8.38 10.57 0.78
N LYS A 81 8.96 11.10 1.86
CA LYS A 81 10.12 12.02 1.80
C LYS A 81 11.47 11.33 1.58
N SER A 82 11.57 10.02 1.81
CA SER A 82 12.81 9.26 1.61
C SER A 82 13.27 9.33 0.14
N GLU A 83 14.57 9.42 -0.09
CA GLU A 83 15.13 9.34 -1.45
C GLU A 83 14.93 7.95 -2.07
N GLU A 84 14.70 6.93 -1.24
CA GLU A 84 14.35 5.58 -1.68
C GLU A 84 12.98 5.51 -2.38
N PHE A 85 12.13 6.53 -2.19
CA PHE A 85 10.93 6.77 -3.02
C PHE A 85 11.28 7.52 -4.32
N GLY A 86 12.39 7.13 -4.93
CA GLY A 86 12.79 7.53 -6.27
C GLY A 86 11.99 6.76 -7.33
N THR A 87 11.93 7.31 -8.54
CA THR A 87 11.32 6.64 -9.69
C THR A 87 12.28 5.65 -10.34
N PRO A 88 11.80 4.49 -10.82
CA PRO A 88 10.41 4.04 -10.84
C PRO A 88 9.96 3.32 -9.54
N LEU A 89 8.71 3.58 -9.15
CA LEU A 89 7.98 2.80 -8.15
C LEU A 89 7.09 1.77 -8.85
N TYR A 90 6.98 0.57 -8.28
CA TYR A 90 6.24 -0.55 -8.84
C TYR A 90 5.04 -0.93 -7.96
N PRO A 91 3.84 -1.14 -8.55
CA PRO A 91 2.71 -1.74 -7.86
C PRO A 91 3.09 -3.07 -7.22
N THR A 92 2.82 -3.20 -5.93
CA THR A 92 3.20 -4.38 -5.13
C THR A 92 1.99 -4.90 -4.36
N LEU A 93 1.75 -6.21 -4.48
CA LEU A 93 0.70 -6.96 -3.80
C LEU A 93 1.35 -8.05 -2.94
N ALA A 94 0.89 -8.22 -1.71
CA ALA A 94 1.28 -9.34 -0.88
C ALA A 94 0.09 -9.86 -0.05
N ALA A 95 0.00 -11.17 0.10
CA ALA A 95 -0.97 -11.84 0.95
C ALA A 95 -0.30 -12.96 1.75
N ASN A 96 -0.83 -13.25 2.93
CA ASN A 96 -0.40 -14.37 3.78
C ASN A 96 -1.53 -15.38 4.04
N ASP A 97 -2.49 -15.44 3.13
CA ASP A 97 -3.73 -16.23 3.21
C ASP A 97 -4.23 -16.47 1.77
N ASP A 98 -5.10 -17.46 1.57
CA ASP A 98 -5.60 -17.82 0.24
C ASP A 98 -6.61 -16.77 -0.27
N VAL A 99 -6.19 -15.99 -1.28
CA VAL A 99 -6.99 -14.88 -1.83
C VAL A 99 -6.96 -14.86 -3.36
N LEU A 100 -8.10 -14.51 -3.95
CA LEU A 100 -8.21 -14.15 -5.37
C LEU A 100 -8.35 -12.62 -5.46
N VAL A 101 -7.52 -11.97 -6.28
CA VAL A 101 -7.52 -10.51 -6.44
C VAL A 101 -7.55 -10.16 -7.92
N LEU A 102 -8.49 -9.29 -8.31
CA LEU A 102 -8.48 -8.65 -9.62
C LEU A 102 -7.64 -7.37 -9.54
N VAL A 103 -6.57 -7.29 -10.33
CA VAL A 103 -5.69 -6.12 -10.38
C VAL A 103 -5.92 -5.38 -11.70
N ASN A 104 -6.16 -4.07 -11.61
CA ASN A 104 -6.16 -3.15 -12.74
C ASN A 104 -5.07 -2.10 -12.53
N PHE A 105 -4.25 -1.84 -13.56
CA PHE A 105 -3.17 -0.84 -13.52
C PHE A 105 -3.53 0.51 -14.16
N GLY A 106 -4.74 0.62 -14.73
CA GLY A 106 -5.22 1.79 -15.48
C GLY A 106 -5.80 1.38 -16.83
#